data_AF-A0A558FEI1-F1
#
_entry.id   AF-A0A558FEI1-F1
#
_cell.length_a   1.000
_cell.length_b   1.000
_cell.length_c   1.000
_cell.angle_alpha   90.00
_cell.angle_beta   90.00
_cell.angle_gamma   90.00
#
_symmetry.space_group_name_H-M   'P 1'
#
loop_
_entity.id
_entity.type
_entity.pdbx_description
1 polymer ?
#
loop_
_entity_poly.entity_id
_entity_poly.type
_entity_poly.pdbx_seq_one_letter_code
_entity_poly.pdbx_strand_id
1 'polypeptide(L)'
;METTSTEGRILAVLEEDAKASYAQIADRADVSKPTVRKYIRKLEDDGVIIGYSADIDPKKLAGQSIAMVGIDATSERYVEVTRILKELDSVEALYTSSGDHMLMAE
;
A
#
# COMPACT_ATOMS: atom_id res chain seq x y z
N MET A 1 7.57 -13.93 25.14
CA MET A 1 6.99 -12.65 24.70
C MET A 1 7.97 -12.08 23.71
N GLU A 2 7.66 -12.14 22.42
CA GLU A 2 8.56 -11.59 21.41
C GLU A 2 8.72 -10.09 21.65
N THR A 3 9.97 -9.66 21.86
CA THR A 3 10.28 -8.24 22.01
C THR A 3 10.20 -7.62 20.62
N THR A 4 9.09 -6.94 20.31
CA THR A 4 8.95 -6.20 19.05
C THR A 4 10.15 -5.25 18.89
N SER A 5 10.80 -5.31 17.73
CA SER A 5 11.96 -4.46 17.42
C SER A 5 11.58 -2.98 17.44
N THR A 6 12.58 -2.10 17.50
CA THR A 6 12.31 -0.65 17.42
C THR A 6 11.66 -0.28 16.09
N GLU A 7 12.10 -0.88 14.98
CA GLU A 7 11.48 -0.74 13.67
C GLU A 7 10.02 -1.17 13.70
N GLY A 8 9.71 -2.33 14.30
CA GLY A 8 8.34 -2.84 14.38
C GLY A 8 7.41 -1.91 15.19
N ARG A 9 7.90 -1.32 16.29
CA ARG A 9 7.13 -0.34 17.06
C ARG A 9 6.86 0.95 16.29
N ILE A 10 7.83 1.42 15.49
CA ILE A 10 7.66 2.61 14.65
C ILE A 10 6.67 2.34 13.51
N LEU A 11 6.79 1.19 12.84
CA LEU A 11 5.88 0.78 11.78
C LEU A 11 4.45 0.66 12.30
N ALA A 12 4.25 0.05 13.46
CA ALA A 12 2.92 -0.06 14.07
C ALA A 12 2.24 1.30 14.29
N VAL A 13 3.00 2.34 14.68
CA VAL A 13 2.45 3.69 14.83
C VAL A 13 2.11 4.30 13.47
N LEU A 14 2.93 4.08 12.44
CA LEU A 14 2.69 4.61 11.09
C LEU A 14 1.54 3.90 10.38
N GLU A 15 1.34 2.61 10.62
CA GLU A 15 0.18 1.85 10.14
C GLU A 15 -1.12 2.36 10.76
N GLU A 16 -1.08 2.78 12.04
CA GLU A 16 -2.24 3.38 12.72
C GLU A 16 -2.47 4.84 12.29
N ASP A 17 -1.41 5.63 12.18
CA ASP A 17 -1.46 7.05 11.83
C ASP A 17 -0.21 7.44 11.02
N ALA A 18 -0.33 7.33 9.69
CA ALA A 18 0.70 7.75 8.75
C ALA A 18 1.08 9.25 8.84
N LYS A 19 0.24 10.08 9.50
CA LYS A 19 0.48 11.52 9.70
C LYS A 19 1.07 11.84 11.08
N ALA A 20 1.32 10.84 11.92
CA ALA A 20 1.91 11.04 13.23
C ALA A 20 3.26 11.78 13.11
N SER A 21 3.41 12.86 13.86
CA SER A 21 4.68 13.57 13.93
C SER A 21 5.76 12.69 14.56
N TYR A 22 7.03 12.94 14.24
CA TYR A 22 8.15 12.22 14.89
C TYR A 22 8.12 12.33 16.42
N ALA A 23 7.48 13.35 16.98
CA ALA A 23 7.27 13.45 18.42
C ALA A 23 6.28 12.41 18.93
N GLN A 24 5.11 12.31 18.29
CA GLN A 24 4.08 11.33 18.65
C GLN A 24 4.59 9.90 18.45
N ILE A 25 5.33 9.65 17.37
CA ILE A 25 5.94 8.33 17.12
C ILE A 25 6.98 8.01 18.18
N ALA A 26 7.82 8.97 18.56
CA ALA A 26 8.82 8.80 19.61
C ALA A 26 8.17 8.44 20.95
N ASP A 27 7.10 9.15 21.32
CA ASP A 27 6.36 8.91 22.56
C ASP A 27 5.67 7.54 22.55
N ARG A 28 5.02 7.15 21.45
CA ARG A 28 4.31 5.85 21.34
C ARG A 28 5.24 4.65 21.20
N ALA A 29 6.35 4.80 20.48
CA ALA A 29 7.34 3.74 20.27
C ALA A 29 8.42 3.69 21.36
N ASP A 30 8.33 4.55 22.38
CA ASP A 30 9.27 4.64 23.50
C ASP A 30 10.74 4.72 23.03
N VAL A 31 11.02 5.73 22.21
CA VAL A 31 12.34 6.04 21.65
C VAL A 31 12.52 7.54 21.45
N SER A 32 13.76 7.98 21.20
CA SER A 32 14.02 9.40 20.92
C SER A 32 13.56 9.83 19.52
N LYS A 33 13.21 11.11 19.32
CA LYS A 33 12.87 11.66 17.98
C LYS A 33 14.00 11.45 16.94
N PRO A 34 15.30 11.63 17.26
CA PRO A 34 16.39 11.27 16.33
C PRO A 34 16.39 9.79 15.93
N THR A 35 16.07 8.90 16.86
CA THR A 35 15.94 7.45 16.61
C THR A 35 14.84 7.18 15.59
N VAL A 36 13.65 7.77 15.78
CA VAL A 36 12.53 7.67 14.83
C VAL A 36 12.96 8.11 13.43
N ARG A 37 13.54 9.32 13.31
CA ARG A 37 13.97 9.85 12.01
C ARG A 37 14.98 8.95 11.31
N LYS A 38 15.92 8.36 12.06
CA LYS A 38 16.92 7.42 11.53
C LYS A 38 16.24 6.17 10.98
N TYR A 39 15.31 5.57 11.73
CA TYR A 39 14.66 4.32 11.31
C TYR A 39 13.68 4.53 10.17
N ILE A 40 12.88 5.60 10.17
CA ILE A 40 11.98 5.91 9.05
C ILE A 40 12.79 6.04 7.76
N ARG A 41 13.85 6.86 7.75
CA ARG A 41 14.71 6.99 6.57
C ARG A 41 15.28 5.66 6.11
N LYS A 42 15.79 4.85 7.05
CA LYS A 42 16.32 3.52 6.73
C LYS A 42 15.25 2.62 6.09
N LEU A 43 14.04 2.61 6.65
CA LEU A 43 12.94 1.78 6.16
C LEU A 43 12.42 2.24 4.79
N GLU A 44 12.43 3.55 4.52
CA GLU A 44 12.17 4.12 3.19
C GLU A 44 13.27 3.72 2.19
N ASP A 45 14.54 3.91 2.56
CA ASP A 45 15.70 3.57 1.72
C ASP A 45 15.76 2.06 1.38
N ASP A 46 15.41 1.21 2.35
CA ASP A 46 15.35 -0.25 2.20
C ASP A 46 14.10 -0.72 1.42
N GLY A 47 13.19 0.20 1.06
CA GLY A 47 11.94 -0.11 0.36
C GLY A 47 10.89 -0.85 1.21
N VAL A 48 11.07 -0.87 2.53
CA VAL A 48 10.08 -1.43 3.48
C VAL A 48 8.89 -0.49 3.60
N ILE A 49 9.14 0.81 3.69
CA ILE A 49 8.11 1.84 3.53
C ILE A 49 8.08 2.22 2.05
N ILE A 50 7.05 1.75 1.34
CA ILE A 50 6.86 2.04 -0.10
C ILE A 50 6.15 3.39 -0.34
N GLY A 51 5.46 3.92 0.66
CA GLY A 51 4.72 5.16 0.56
C GLY A 51 3.79 5.39 1.75
N TYR A 52 3.13 6.53 1.74
CA TYR A 52 2.12 6.91 2.72
C TYR A 52 0.81 7.19 2.00
N SER A 53 -0.26 6.47 2.36
CA SER A 53 -1.57 6.58 1.74
C SER A 53 -2.61 7.13 2.73
N ALA A 54 -3.80 7.41 2.21
CA ALA A 54 -4.97 7.72 3.02
C ALA A 54 -6.10 6.77 2.61
N ASP A 55 -6.80 6.23 3.59
CA ASP A 55 -8.02 5.47 3.33
C ASP A 55 -9.14 6.44 2.98
N ILE A 56 -9.57 6.40 1.72
CA ILE A 56 -10.62 7.27 1.21
C ILE A 56 -11.91 6.46 1.13
N ASP A 57 -13.02 7.03 1.59
CA ASP A 57 -14.35 6.45 1.41
C ASP A 57 -14.88 6.84 0.01
N PRO A 58 -14.83 5.94 -0.98
CA PRO A 58 -15.25 6.25 -2.34
C PRO A 58 -16.74 6.60 -2.42
N LYS A 59 -17.58 6.15 -1.48
CA LYS A 59 -19.03 6.49 -1.47
C LYS A 59 -19.28 7.97 -1.23
N LYS A 60 -18.31 8.67 -0.64
CA LYS A 60 -18.37 10.12 -0.39
C LYS A 60 -17.75 10.94 -1.50
N LEU A 61 -17.06 10.30 -2.45
CA LEU A 61 -16.58 10.93 -3.67
C LEU A 61 -17.67 10.81 -4.73
N ALA A 62 -18.28 11.94 -5.08
CA ALA A 62 -19.31 11.95 -6.10
C ALA A 62 -18.72 11.48 -7.46
N GLY A 63 -19.30 10.43 -8.03
CA GLY A 63 -19.05 10.03 -9.42
C GLY A 63 -18.09 8.85 -9.64
N GLN A 64 -17.58 8.20 -8.60
CA GLN A 64 -16.79 6.97 -8.75
C GLN A 64 -17.66 5.74 -8.53
N SER A 65 -17.85 4.96 -9.59
CA SER A 65 -18.42 3.61 -9.48
C SER A 65 -17.27 2.63 -9.31
N ILE A 66 -17.31 1.84 -8.24
CA ILE A 66 -16.32 0.78 -8.00
C ILE A 66 -16.81 -0.47 -8.71
N ALA A 67 -15.94 -1.12 -9.47
CA ALA A 67 -16.24 -2.37 -10.14
C ALA A 67 -15.09 -3.34 -9.99
N MET A 68 -15.39 -4.57 -9.57
CA MET A 68 -14.46 -5.67 -9.66
C MET A 68 -14.66 -6.34 -11.03
N VAL A 69 -13.65 -6.29 -11.89
CA VAL A 69 -13.74 -6.77 -13.27
C VAL A 69 -12.83 -7.97 -13.47
N GLY A 70 -13.42 -9.11 -13.85
CA GLY A 70 -12.69 -10.28 -14.32
C GLY A 70 -12.36 -10.15 -15.80
N ILE A 71 -11.09 -10.41 -16.16
CA ILE A 71 -10.58 -10.22 -17.51
C ILE A 71 -9.87 -11.49 -17.98
N ASP A 72 -10.28 -11.98 -19.15
CA ASP A 72 -9.60 -13.07 -19.84
C ASP A 72 -8.92 -12.56 -21.11
N ALA A 73 -7.66 -12.93 -21.27
CA ALA A 73 -6.85 -12.66 -22.46
C ALA A 73 -6.37 -13.98 -23.07
N THR A 74 -6.41 -14.08 -24.40
CA THR A 74 -5.72 -15.17 -25.11
C THR A 74 -4.24 -15.21 -24.71
N SER A 75 -3.66 -16.41 -24.55
CA SER A 75 -2.30 -16.59 -24.02
C SER A 75 -1.23 -15.76 -24.74
N GLU A 76 -1.35 -15.60 -26.06
CA GLU A 76 -0.42 -14.80 -26.88
C GLU A 76 -0.44 -13.30 -26.53
N ARG A 77 -1.55 -12.80 -26.00
CA ARG A 77 -1.80 -11.37 -25.69
C ARG A 77 -1.71 -11.05 -24.21
N TYR A 78 -1.48 -12.03 -23.35
CA TYR A 78 -1.49 -11.84 -21.90
C TYR A 78 -0.59 -10.70 -21.43
N VAL A 79 0.65 -10.65 -21.95
CA VAL A 79 1.64 -9.63 -21.60
C VAL A 79 1.22 -8.25 -22.09
N GLU A 80 0.72 -8.16 -23.33
CA GLU A 80 0.24 -6.92 -23.93
C GLU A 80 -0.96 -6.36 -23.15
N VAL A 81 -1.97 -7.20 -22.88
CA VAL A 81 -3.16 -6.82 -22.12
C VAL A 81 -2.79 -6.36 -20.72
N THR A 82 -1.93 -7.11 -20.00
CA THR A 82 -1.49 -6.72 -18.65
C THR A 82 -0.81 -5.36 -18.65
N ARG A 83 0.01 -5.06 -19.66
CA ARG A 83 0.69 -3.77 -19.78
C ARG A 83 -0.31 -2.63 -20.01
N ILE A 84 -1.24 -2.81 -20.94
CA ILE A 84 -2.27 -1.80 -21.23
C ILE A 84 -3.10 -1.53 -19.98
N LEU A 85 -3.54 -2.58 -19.26
CA LEU A 85 -4.34 -2.43 -18.05
C LEU A 85 -3.61 -1.67 -16.94
N LYS A 86 -2.29 -1.86 -16.78
CA LYS A 86 -1.47 -1.11 -15.82
C LYS A 86 -1.33 0.38 -16.14
N GLU A 87 -1.55 0.76 -17.38
CA GLU A 87 -1.45 2.15 -17.85
C GLU A 87 -2.82 2.86 -17.81
N LEU A 88 -3.91 2.17 -17.45
CA LEU A 88 -5.24 2.77 -17.35
C LEU A 88 -5.45 3.41 -15.97
N ASP A 89 -5.70 4.72 -15.95
CA ASP A 89 -6.03 5.47 -14.72
C ASP A 89 -7.28 4.95 -13.98
N SER A 90 -8.13 4.19 -14.68
CA SER A 90 -9.34 3.58 -14.10
C SER A 90 -9.08 2.25 -13.41
N VAL A 91 -7.85 1.70 -13.47
CA VAL A 91 -7.43 0.49 -12.76
C VAL A 91 -6.57 0.92 -11.59
N GLU A 92 -7.15 0.88 -10.40
CA GLU A 92 -6.46 1.15 -9.14
C GLU A 92 -5.55 -0.02 -8.75
N ALA A 93 -5.99 -1.26 -9.00
CA ALA A 93 -5.21 -2.45 -8.73
C ALA A 93 -5.44 -3.54 -9.77
N LEU A 94 -4.36 -4.28 -10.09
CA LEU A 94 -4.41 -5.40 -11.03
C LEU A 94 -3.76 -6.64 -10.43
N TYR A 95 -4.51 -7.73 -10.39
CA TYR A 95 -4.11 -9.01 -9.82
C TYR A 95 -4.19 -10.13 -10.86
N THR A 96 -3.32 -11.12 -10.73
CA THR A 96 -3.46 -12.40 -11.42
C THR A 96 -4.23 -13.36 -10.52
N SER A 97 -5.21 -14.07 -11.09
CA SER A 97 -6.07 -14.99 -10.37
C SER A 97 -5.99 -16.40 -10.98
N SER A 98 -6.12 -17.41 -10.13
CA SER A 98 -6.30 -18.81 -10.52
C SER A 98 -7.77 -19.23 -10.57
N GLY A 99 -8.70 -18.28 -10.38
CA GLY A 99 -10.14 -18.50 -10.41
C GLY A 99 -10.72 -18.52 -11.82
N ASP A 100 -12.00 -18.13 -11.93
CA ASP A 100 -12.75 -18.18 -13.20
C ASP A 100 -12.20 -17.26 -14.29
N HIS A 101 -11.47 -16.22 -13.89
CA HIS A 101 -10.80 -15.27 -14.78
C HIS A 101 -9.31 -15.21 -14.47
N MET A 102 -8.48 -15.01 -15.50
CA MET A 102 -7.03 -14.93 -15.36
C MET A 102 -6.55 -13.67 -14.65
N LEU A 103 -7.22 -12.53 -14.87
CA LEU A 103 -6.90 -11.25 -14.26
C LEU A 103 -8.13 -10.68 -13.54
N MET A 104 -7.88 -10.01 -12.42
CA MET A 104 -8.88 -9.25 -11.67
C MET A 104 -8.40 -7.80 -11.56
N ALA A 105 -9.25 -6.86 -11.94
CA ALA A 105 -9.00 -5.44 -11.81
C ALA A 105 -10.03 -4.78 -10.88
N GLU A 106 -9.55 -3.85 -10.07
CA GLU A 106 -10.32 -2.87 -9.32
C GLU A 106 -10.01 -1.47 -9.85
#